data_AF-A0A1L7NKK1-F1
#
_entry.id   AF-A0A1L7NKK1-F1
#
_cell.length_a   1.000
_cell.length_b   1.000
_cell.length_c   1.000
_cell.angle_alpha   90.00
_cell.angle_beta   90.00
_cell.angle_gamma   90.00
#
_symmetry.space_group_name_H-M   'P 1'
#
loop_
_entity.id
_entity.type
_entity.pdbx_description
1 polymer ?
#
loop_
_entity_poly.entity_id
_entity_poly.type
_entity_poly.pdbx_seq_one_letter_code
_entity_poly.pdbx_strand_id
1 'polypeptide(L)'
;MSGSILYIHGFNSSPLSTKARQLDAVMQQLGLSAQLRVPALHHHPRQAIAQLEAAIAELGAPLLVGSSLGGYYATHLAERHGLKALLVNPAVTPHKHFDGYLGTQRNHYSGETWELTHDHVQALAELEVPAPVDAGRYQVWLQTADETLDYRHAERYYRACALRIQAGGDHSFQGFAERLPALLAFAGIARGHYAALDFSVF
;
A
#
# COMPACT_ATOMS: atom_id res chain seq x y z
N MET A 1 7.92 -4.83 20.67
CA MET A 1 8.19 -4.86 19.22
C MET A 1 8.02 -3.44 18.71
N SER A 2 9.03 -2.85 18.08
CA SER A 2 8.90 -1.53 17.45
C SER A 2 8.06 -1.68 16.18
N GLY A 3 6.90 -1.03 16.13
CA GLY A 3 5.92 -1.15 15.05
C GLY A 3 6.27 -0.26 13.86
N SER A 4 7.40 -0.53 13.20
CA SER A 4 7.78 0.20 12.00
C SER A 4 6.82 -0.08 10.85
N ILE A 5 6.64 0.93 10.01
CA ILE A 5 5.70 0.91 8.88
C ILE A 5 6.44 1.39 7.63
N LEU A 6 6.32 0.63 6.56
CA LEU A 6 6.70 1.06 5.22
C LEU A 6 5.43 1.29 4.41
N TYR A 7 5.11 2.55 4.11
CA TYR A 7 3.97 2.88 3.27
C TYR A 7 4.39 2.93 1.80
N ILE A 8 3.65 2.22 0.96
CA ILE A 8 3.92 2.00 -0.46
C ILE A 8 2.76 2.59 -1.26
N HIS A 9 3.03 3.72 -1.93
CA HIS A 9 2.01 4.42 -2.72
C HIS A 9 1.73 3.73 -4.07
N GLY A 10 0.61 4.11 -4.69
CA GLY A 10 0.16 3.56 -5.97
C GLY A 10 0.88 4.15 -7.19
N PHE A 11 0.38 3.76 -8.36
CA PHE A 11 0.82 4.24 -9.68
C PHE A 11 0.61 5.75 -9.82
N ASN A 12 1.55 6.46 -10.47
CA ASN A 12 1.51 7.92 -10.65
C ASN A 12 1.22 8.72 -9.35
N SER A 13 1.53 8.13 -8.19
CA SER A 13 1.33 8.71 -6.87
C SER A 13 2.65 9.16 -6.25
N SER A 14 2.64 9.58 -4.99
CA SER A 14 3.84 10.02 -4.29
C SER A 14 3.67 9.94 -2.76
N PRO A 15 4.72 10.24 -1.98
CA PRO A 15 4.62 10.43 -0.54
C PRO A 15 3.63 11.55 -0.13
N LEU A 16 3.23 12.42 -1.06
CA LEU A 16 2.25 13.48 -0.83
C LEU A 16 0.80 13.02 -0.98
N SER A 17 0.56 11.73 -1.25
CA SER A 17 -0.80 11.19 -1.31
C SER A 17 -1.55 11.43 0.01
N THR A 18 -2.87 11.67 -0.06
CA THR A 18 -3.68 12.00 1.12
C THR A 18 -3.51 10.97 2.23
N LYS A 19 -3.59 9.68 1.90
CA LYS A 19 -3.38 8.58 2.85
C LYS A 19 -1.97 8.57 3.46
N ALA A 20 -0.94 8.81 2.66
CA ALA A 20 0.43 8.91 3.15
C ALA A 20 0.59 10.09 4.12
N ARG A 21 0.05 11.26 3.78
CA ARG A 21 0.08 12.45 4.65
C ARG A 21 -0.70 12.26 5.95
N GLN A 22 -1.86 11.61 5.90
CA GLN A 22 -2.65 11.27 7.09
C GLN A 22 -1.86 10.34 8.02
N LEU A 23 -1.25 9.29 7.49
CA LEU A 23 -0.41 8.37 8.28
C LEU A 23 0.83 9.08 8.83
N ASP A 24 1.51 9.90 8.03
CA ASP A 24 2.68 10.68 8.45
C ASP A 24 2.35 11.65 9.58
N ALA A 25 1.25 12.41 9.45
CA ALA A 25 0.78 13.34 10.47
C ALA A 25 0.46 12.63 11.79
N VAL A 26 -0.20 11.47 11.73
CA VAL A 26 -0.45 10.64 12.92
C VAL A 26 0.85 10.15 13.53
N MET A 27 1.77 9.60 12.74
CA MET A 27 3.05 9.09 13.24
C MET A 27 3.90 10.22 13.84
N GLN A 28 3.83 11.43 13.29
CA GLN A 28 4.45 12.63 13.86
C GLN A 28 3.84 13.02 15.20
N GLN A 29 2.51 13.07 15.29
CA GLN A 29 1.82 13.40 16.53
C GLN A 29 2.07 12.39 17.64
N LEU A 30 2.33 11.13 17.28
CA LEU A 30 2.73 10.07 18.20
C LEU A 30 4.21 10.10 18.60
N GLY A 31 5.02 10.97 17.98
CA GLY A 31 6.48 10.99 18.18
C GLY A 31 7.19 9.76 17.58
N LEU A 32 6.56 9.10 16.61
CA LEU A 32 7.02 7.85 15.99
C LEU A 32 7.48 8.04 14.53
N SER A 33 7.73 9.26 14.06
CA SER A 33 8.15 9.53 12.67
C SER A 33 9.36 8.69 12.23
N ALA A 34 10.31 8.41 13.12
CA ALA A 34 11.47 7.58 12.81
C ALA A 34 11.09 6.13 12.42
N GLN A 35 9.91 5.65 12.82
CA GLN A 35 9.39 4.31 12.54
C GLN A 35 8.58 4.24 11.24
N LEU A 36 8.33 5.36 10.55
CA LEU A 36 7.64 5.40 9.26
C LEU A 36 8.63 5.69 8.13
N ARG A 37 8.51 4.96 7.02
CA ARG A 37 9.11 5.35 5.74
C ARG A 37 8.04 5.40 4.66
N VAL A 38 8.11 6.45 3.83
CA VAL A 38 7.25 6.68 2.67
C VAL A 38 8.14 7.09 1.49
N PRO A 39 8.87 6.16 0.86
CA PRO A 39 9.80 6.51 -0.21
C PRO A 39 9.06 7.06 -1.42
N ALA A 40 9.67 8.04 -2.10
CA ALA A 40 9.23 8.47 -3.42
C ALA A 40 9.68 7.43 -4.46
N LEU A 41 8.75 6.56 -4.86
CA LEU A 41 9.08 5.43 -5.73
C LEU A 41 9.31 5.89 -7.17
N HIS A 42 10.33 5.33 -7.79
CA HIS A 42 10.54 5.45 -9.22
C HIS A 42 9.39 4.79 -10.00
N HIS A 43 9.05 5.32 -11.18
CA HIS A 43 7.97 4.76 -12.00
C HIS A 43 8.25 3.33 -12.50
N HIS A 44 9.53 2.98 -12.62
CA HIS A 44 9.98 1.67 -13.09
C HIS A 44 9.92 0.61 -11.97
N PRO A 45 9.16 -0.49 -12.11
CA PRO A 45 8.95 -1.47 -11.03
C PRO A 45 10.23 -2.07 -10.44
N ARG A 46 11.22 -2.45 -11.27
CA ARG A 46 12.51 -2.98 -10.77
C ARG A 46 13.26 -2.00 -9.87
N GLN A 47 13.18 -0.70 -10.19
CA GLN A 47 13.83 0.34 -9.38
C GLN A 47 13.02 0.63 -8.11
N ALA A 48 11.67 0.66 -8.22
CA ALA A 48 10.80 0.76 -7.04
C ALA A 48 11.03 -0.39 -6.05
N ILE A 49 11.15 -1.63 -6.53
CA ILE A 49 11.49 -2.79 -5.68
C ILE A 49 12.85 -2.59 -5.00
N ALA A 50 13.88 -2.14 -5.71
CA ALA A 50 15.18 -1.87 -5.08
C ALA A 50 15.10 -0.79 -3.99
N GLN A 51 14.31 0.26 -4.19
CA GLN A 51 14.06 1.30 -3.16
C GLN A 51 13.32 0.72 -1.95
N LEU A 52 12.35 -0.16 -2.18
CA LEU A 52 11.57 -0.79 -1.11
C LEU A 52 12.39 -1.80 -0.31
N GLU A 53 13.24 -2.59 -0.97
CA GLU A 53 14.20 -3.49 -0.34
C GLU A 53 15.15 -2.73 0.60
N ALA A 54 15.67 -1.58 0.15
CA ALA A 54 16.51 -0.73 1.00
C ALA A 54 15.76 -0.18 2.22
N ALA A 55 14.50 0.23 2.06
CA ALA A 55 13.66 0.69 3.18
C ALA A 55 13.31 -0.45 4.15
N ILE A 56 13.09 -1.67 3.66
CA ILE A 56 12.90 -2.85 4.51
C ILE A 56 14.17 -3.13 5.32
N ALA A 57 15.35 -3.09 4.69
CA ALA A 57 16.62 -3.30 5.37
C ALA A 57 16.87 -2.25 6.48
N GLU A 58 16.48 -1.00 6.25
CA GLU A 58 16.55 0.07 7.25
C GLU A 58 15.60 -0.16 8.43
N LEU A 59 14.38 -0.62 8.16
CA LEU A 59 13.32 -0.79 9.17
C LEU A 59 13.32 -2.17 9.86
N GLY A 60 14.10 -3.12 9.35
CA GLY A 60 14.21 -4.49 9.83
C GLY A 60 13.02 -5.37 9.41
N ALA A 61 11.91 -5.27 10.13
CA ALA A 61 10.71 -6.08 9.88
C ALA A 61 9.43 -5.23 9.94
N PRO A 62 9.28 -4.24 9.04
CA PRO A 62 8.13 -3.34 9.07
C PRO A 62 6.83 -4.04 8.68
N LEU A 63 5.71 -3.47 9.12
CA LEU A 63 4.43 -3.67 8.44
C LEU A 63 4.48 -2.98 7.08
N LEU A 64 4.22 -3.73 6.01
CA LEU A 64 4.05 -3.17 4.67
C LEU A 64 2.62 -2.64 4.52
N VAL A 65 2.45 -1.35 4.26
CA VAL A 65 1.14 -0.74 3.99
C VAL A 65 1.08 -0.34 2.52
N GLY A 66 0.40 -1.12 1.69
CA GLY A 66 0.35 -0.91 0.24
C GLY A 66 -1.03 -0.47 -0.24
N SER A 67 -1.11 0.61 -1.01
CA SER A 67 -2.36 1.04 -1.65
C SER A 67 -2.31 0.98 -3.17
N SER A 68 -3.39 0.52 -3.81
CA SER A 68 -3.46 0.37 -5.27
C SER A 68 -2.29 -0.47 -5.80
N LEU A 69 -1.49 0.02 -6.75
CA LEU A 69 -0.27 -0.65 -7.21
C LEU A 69 0.74 -0.93 -6.08
N GLY A 70 0.81 -0.07 -5.07
CA GLY A 70 1.65 -0.32 -3.90
C GLY A 70 1.24 -1.55 -3.11
N GLY A 71 -0.03 -1.96 -3.19
CA GLY A 71 -0.51 -3.22 -2.64
C GLY A 71 0.04 -4.46 -3.35
N TYR A 72 0.30 -4.36 -4.65
CA TYR A 72 0.95 -5.42 -5.43
C TYR A 72 2.42 -5.58 -5.01
N TYR A 73 3.16 -4.47 -4.89
CA TYR A 73 4.54 -4.49 -4.37
C TYR A 73 4.61 -4.99 -2.93
N ALA A 74 3.69 -4.53 -2.06
CA ALA A 74 3.61 -5.00 -0.68
C ALA A 74 3.38 -6.52 -0.61
N THR A 75 2.55 -7.07 -1.49
CA THR A 75 2.27 -8.51 -1.53
C THR A 75 3.49 -9.31 -1.97
N HIS A 76 4.17 -8.87 -3.04
CA HIS A 76 5.42 -9.49 -3.49
C HIS A 76 6.48 -9.51 -2.37
N LEU A 77 6.71 -8.36 -1.74
CA LEU A 77 7.72 -8.21 -0.70
C LEU A 77 7.35 -8.96 0.60
N ALA A 78 6.08 -8.99 0.97
CA ALA A 78 5.61 -9.75 2.13
C ALA A 78 5.82 -11.26 1.95
N GLU A 79 5.57 -11.80 0.76
CA GLU A 79 5.83 -13.22 0.48
C GLU A 79 7.33 -13.52 0.41
N ARG A 80 8.12 -12.62 -0.17
CA ARG A 80 9.58 -12.77 -0.26
C ARG A 80 10.26 -12.78 1.11
N HIS A 81 9.81 -11.92 2.02
CA HIS A 81 10.49 -11.67 3.31
C HIS A 81 9.74 -12.21 4.53
N GLY A 82 8.59 -12.86 4.34
CA GLY A 82 7.75 -13.33 5.44
C GLY A 82 7.15 -12.20 6.30
N LEU A 83 7.02 -11.00 5.73
CA LEU A 83 6.50 -9.82 6.44
C LEU A 83 4.98 -9.79 6.48
N LYS A 84 4.43 -8.92 7.34
CA LYS A 84 3.00 -8.60 7.35
C LYS A 84 2.69 -7.54 6.31
N ALA A 85 1.49 -7.60 5.75
CA ALA A 85 0.97 -6.60 4.82
C ALA A 85 -0.46 -6.16 5.17
N LEU A 86 -0.68 -4.85 5.14
CA LEU A 86 -2.00 -4.23 5.15
C LEU A 86 -2.23 -3.58 3.78
N LEU A 87 -3.23 -4.07 3.07
CA LEU A 87 -3.49 -3.71 1.69
C LEU A 87 -4.76 -2.87 1.59
N VAL A 88 -4.70 -1.73 0.90
CA VAL A 88 -5.82 -0.78 0.77
C VAL A 88 -6.19 -0.64 -0.71
N ASN A 89 -7.36 -1.17 -1.09
CA ASN A 89 -7.81 -1.29 -2.48
C ASN A 89 -6.65 -1.77 -3.39
N PRO A 90 -6.02 -2.93 -3.11
CA PRO A 90 -4.82 -3.36 -3.83
C PRO A 90 -5.14 -3.74 -5.27
N ALA A 91 -4.25 -3.38 -6.19
CA ALA A 91 -4.24 -3.97 -7.51
C ALA A 91 -3.83 -5.44 -7.45
N VAL A 92 -4.55 -6.29 -8.18
CA VAL A 92 -4.22 -7.71 -8.37
C VAL A 92 -3.87 -7.92 -9.83
N THR A 93 -2.74 -8.60 -10.08
CA THR A 93 -2.23 -8.89 -11.42
C THR A 93 -2.27 -7.69 -12.37
N PRO A 94 -1.74 -6.51 -11.96
CA PRO A 94 -1.93 -5.28 -12.72
C PRO A 94 -1.33 -5.39 -14.12
N HIS A 95 -0.23 -6.14 -14.30
CA HIS A 95 0.42 -6.43 -15.59
C HIS A 95 -0.53 -7.06 -16.65
N LYS A 96 -1.62 -7.72 -16.26
CA LYS A 96 -2.61 -8.31 -17.19
C LYS A 96 -3.63 -7.31 -17.72
N HIS A 97 -3.60 -6.07 -17.23
CA HIS A 97 -4.60 -5.03 -17.52
C HIS A 97 -3.97 -3.76 -18.12
N PHE A 98 -2.68 -3.79 -18.50
CA PHE A 98 -1.95 -2.60 -18.95
C PHE A 98 -2.05 -2.26 -20.45
N ASP A 99 -2.66 -3.12 -21.27
CA ASP A 99 -2.71 -2.94 -22.73
C ASP A 99 -3.41 -1.64 -23.18
N GLY A 100 -4.20 -1.01 -22.30
CA GLY A 100 -4.83 0.31 -22.54
C GLY A 100 -4.09 1.52 -21.97
N TYR A 101 -2.98 1.32 -21.26
CA TYR A 101 -2.25 2.38 -20.54
C TYR A 101 -0.85 2.66 -21.08
N LEU A 102 -0.38 1.88 -22.08
CA LEU A 102 0.91 2.14 -22.70
C LEU A 102 0.97 3.56 -23.28
N GLY A 103 2.16 4.15 -23.26
CA GLY A 103 2.39 5.52 -23.70
C GLY A 103 2.62 6.49 -22.55
N THR A 104 2.43 7.78 -22.82
CA THR A 104 2.79 8.85 -21.90
C THR A 104 1.91 8.87 -20.65
N GLN A 105 2.57 8.80 -19.50
CA GLN A 105 2.03 8.87 -18.16
C GLN A 105 2.41 10.19 -17.50
N ARG A 106 1.67 10.57 -16.45
CA ARG A 106 1.95 11.75 -15.66
C ARG A 106 1.74 11.48 -14.18
N ASN A 107 2.75 11.77 -13.36
CA ASN A 107 2.62 11.74 -11.91
C ASN A 107 1.67 12.86 -11.45
N HIS A 108 0.65 12.51 -10.66
CA HIS A 108 -0.38 13.46 -10.25
C HIS A 108 0.09 14.51 -9.22
N TYR A 109 1.23 14.28 -8.58
CA TYR A 109 1.76 15.15 -7.53
C TYR A 109 2.96 15.98 -8.01
N SER A 110 3.96 15.34 -8.65
CA SER A 110 5.13 16.06 -9.18
C SER A 110 4.84 16.73 -10.53
N GLY A 111 3.84 16.25 -11.26
CA GLY A 111 3.56 16.67 -12.63
C GLY A 111 4.53 16.10 -13.67
N GLU A 112 5.53 15.34 -13.25
CA GLU A 112 6.51 14.68 -14.13
C GLU A 112 5.82 13.74 -15.11
N THR A 113 6.21 13.83 -16.39
CA THR A 113 5.76 12.94 -17.45
C THR A 113 6.81 11.87 -17.73
N TRP A 114 6.37 10.64 -17.96
CA TRP A 114 7.24 9.50 -18.25
C TRP A 114 6.53 8.53 -19.18
N GLU A 115 7.26 7.63 -19.82
CA GLU A 115 6.69 6.71 -20.82
C GLU A 115 6.49 5.31 -20.24
N LEU A 116 5.25 4.82 -20.24
CA LEU A 116 4.95 3.44 -19.87
C LEU A 116 5.16 2.52 -21.06
N THR A 117 6.15 1.65 -20.92
CA THR A 117 6.58 0.72 -21.96
C THR A 117 6.26 -0.73 -21.62
N HIS A 118 6.39 -1.62 -22.60
CA HIS A 118 6.28 -3.06 -22.38
C HIS A 118 7.30 -3.60 -21.36
N ASP A 119 8.48 -2.96 -21.23
CA ASP A 119 9.46 -3.36 -20.21
C ASP A 119 8.92 -3.12 -18.79
N HIS A 120 8.14 -2.06 -18.58
CA HIS A 120 7.48 -1.81 -17.30
C HIS A 120 6.43 -2.88 -17.00
N VAL A 121 5.64 -3.27 -18.01
CA VAL A 121 4.63 -4.33 -17.87
C VAL A 121 5.29 -5.67 -17.55
N GLN A 122 6.38 -5.99 -18.25
CA GLN A 122 7.17 -7.19 -17.98
C GLN A 122 7.79 -7.17 -16.59
N ALA A 123 8.34 -6.04 -16.16
CA ALA A 123 8.86 -5.85 -14.81
C ALA A 123 7.77 -6.04 -13.74
N LEU A 124 6.51 -5.70 -14.01
CA LEU A 124 5.40 -6.01 -13.10
C LEU A 124 5.04 -7.51 -13.11
N ALA A 125 5.09 -8.17 -14.28
CA ALA A 125 4.82 -9.60 -14.40
C ALA A 125 5.83 -10.45 -13.60
N GLU A 126 7.10 -10.04 -13.56
CA GLU A 126 8.16 -10.66 -12.77
C GLU A 126 7.85 -10.72 -11.25
N LEU A 127 6.96 -9.86 -10.76
CA LEU A 127 6.61 -9.74 -9.35
C LEU A 127 5.39 -10.59 -8.95
N GLU A 128 4.71 -11.25 -9.90
CA GLU A 128 3.50 -12.01 -9.61
C GLU A 128 3.81 -13.16 -8.63
N VAL A 129 3.01 -13.23 -7.57
CA VAL A 129 3.05 -14.32 -6.59
C VAL A 129 1.70 -15.03 -6.54
N PRO A 130 1.64 -16.29 -6.07
CA PRO A 130 0.36 -16.94 -5.77
C PRO A 130 -0.45 -16.16 -4.73
N ALA A 131 -1.76 -16.38 -4.72
CA ALA A 131 -2.66 -15.85 -3.69
C ALA A 131 -2.15 -16.21 -2.28
N PRO A 132 -1.92 -15.22 -1.39
CA PRO A 132 -1.51 -15.50 -0.02
C PRO A 132 -2.56 -16.32 0.73
N VAL A 133 -2.09 -17.21 1.61
CA VAL A 133 -2.94 -18.12 2.39
C VAL A 133 -2.85 -17.91 3.91
N ASP A 134 -2.10 -16.89 4.35
CA ASP A 134 -1.83 -16.59 5.75
C ASP A 134 -2.67 -15.41 6.24
N ALA A 135 -3.81 -15.71 6.88
CA ALA A 135 -4.69 -14.70 7.47
C ALA A 135 -4.07 -13.89 8.61
N GLY A 136 -2.98 -14.37 9.23
CA GLY A 136 -2.29 -13.66 10.31
C GLY A 136 -1.34 -12.58 9.79
N ARG A 137 -0.80 -12.77 8.57
CA ARG A 137 0.12 -11.80 7.93
C ARG A 137 -0.59 -10.76 7.08
N TYR A 138 -1.80 -11.03 6.61
CA TYR A 138 -2.50 -10.14 5.67
C TYR A 138 -3.80 -9.56 6.23
N GLN A 139 -3.92 -8.24 6.19
CA GLN A 139 -5.21 -7.54 6.24
C GLN A 139 -5.47 -6.84 4.91
N VAL A 140 -6.69 -6.96 4.39
CA VAL A 140 -7.07 -6.37 3.10
C VAL A 140 -8.31 -5.54 3.27
N TRP A 141 -8.20 -4.25 3.03
CA TRP A 141 -9.27 -3.28 3.15
C TRP A 141 -9.77 -2.92 1.76
N LEU A 142 -11.06 -3.15 1.53
CA LEU A 142 -11.70 -2.94 0.24
C LEU A 142 -12.92 -2.04 0.40
N GLN A 143 -13.15 -1.16 -0.57
CA GLN A 143 -14.38 -0.40 -0.73
C GLN A 143 -15.08 -0.83 -2.01
N THR A 144 -16.37 -1.16 -1.92
CA THR A 144 -17.10 -1.81 -3.04
C THR A 144 -17.40 -0.88 -4.20
N ALA A 145 -17.33 0.44 -3.99
CA ALA A 145 -17.55 1.45 -5.02
C ALA A 145 -16.23 2.00 -5.60
N ASP A 146 -15.12 1.28 -5.42
CA ASP A 146 -13.88 1.55 -6.15
C ASP A 146 -14.13 1.51 -7.66
N GLU A 147 -14.03 2.68 -8.27
CA GLU A 147 -14.28 2.95 -9.68
C GLU A 147 -13.08 2.63 -10.58
N THR A 148 -11.91 2.40 -9.99
CA THR A 148 -10.66 2.10 -10.70
C THR A 148 -10.41 0.60 -10.77
N LEU A 149 -10.67 -0.12 -9.68
CA LEU A 149 -10.44 -1.56 -9.55
C LEU A 149 -11.71 -2.27 -9.11
N ASP A 150 -12.13 -3.32 -9.84
CA ASP A 150 -13.19 -4.19 -9.34
C ASP A 150 -12.72 -4.92 -8.07
N TYR A 151 -13.28 -4.52 -6.92
CA TYR A 151 -12.91 -5.05 -5.61
C TYR A 151 -13.01 -6.58 -5.54
N ARG A 152 -13.87 -7.22 -6.36
CA ARG A 152 -14.06 -8.68 -6.38
C ARG A 152 -12.80 -9.42 -6.81
N HIS A 153 -11.93 -8.78 -7.59
CA HIS A 153 -10.65 -9.37 -7.96
C HIS A 153 -9.76 -9.54 -6.73
N ALA A 154 -9.64 -8.50 -5.90
CA ALA A 154 -8.91 -8.55 -4.63
C ALA A 154 -9.59 -9.48 -3.63
N GLU A 155 -10.91 -9.43 -3.48
CA GLU A 155 -11.68 -10.34 -2.63
C GLU A 155 -11.38 -11.81 -2.95
N ARG A 156 -11.42 -12.20 -4.23
CA ARG A 156 -11.15 -13.59 -4.66
C ARG A 156 -9.69 -13.98 -4.49
N TYR A 157 -8.77 -13.08 -4.81
CA TYR A 157 -7.33 -13.35 -4.71
C TYR A 157 -6.90 -13.50 -3.25
N TYR A 158 -7.34 -12.60 -2.36
CA TYR A 158 -7.02 -12.64 -0.92
C TYR A 158 -8.08 -13.37 -0.08
N ARG A 159 -8.84 -14.31 -0.65
CA ARG A 159 -9.96 -15.01 0.02
C ARG A 159 -9.57 -15.78 1.29
N ALA A 160 -8.29 -16.13 1.43
CA ALA A 160 -7.74 -16.82 2.60
C ALA A 160 -7.15 -15.86 3.64
N CYS A 161 -7.22 -14.55 3.41
CA CYS A 161 -6.68 -13.50 4.28
C CYS A 161 -7.79 -12.80 5.09
N ALA A 162 -7.42 -11.89 6.00
CA ALA A 162 -8.39 -11.09 6.73
C ALA A 162 -8.96 -9.95 5.87
N LEU A 163 -10.04 -10.24 5.13
CA LEU A 163 -10.77 -9.28 4.32
C LEU A 163 -11.66 -8.35 5.19
N ARG A 164 -11.59 -7.04 4.93
CA ARG A 164 -12.43 -5.99 5.51
C ARG A 164 -13.07 -5.20 4.37
N ILE A 165 -14.28 -5.60 4.00
CA ILE A 165 -15.00 -5.01 2.87
C ILE A 165 -16.03 -4.02 3.40
N GLN A 166 -15.96 -2.79 2.93
CA GLN A 166 -16.89 -1.71 3.26
C GLN A 166 -17.74 -1.36 2.04
N ALA A 167 -19.06 -1.29 2.21
CA ALA A 167 -19.97 -0.85 1.16
C ALA A 167 -19.75 0.63 0.81
N GLY A 168 -19.82 0.97 -0.48
CA GLY A 168 -19.60 2.33 -0.96
C GLY A 168 -18.12 2.70 -1.02
N GLY A 169 -17.81 3.98 -0.81
CA GLY A 169 -16.44 4.51 -0.87
C GLY A 169 -15.97 4.86 -2.28
N ASP A 170 -14.66 4.79 -2.50
CA ASP A 170 -14.01 5.03 -3.80
C ASP A 170 -12.59 4.41 -3.82
N HIS A 171 -11.87 4.53 -4.94
CA HIS A 171 -10.49 4.04 -5.05
C HIS A 171 -9.53 4.69 -4.04
N SER A 172 -9.78 5.95 -3.68
CA SER A 172 -8.95 6.69 -2.73
C SER A 172 -9.06 6.17 -1.29
N PHE A 173 -10.07 5.34 -1.02
CA PHE A 173 -10.43 4.77 0.27
C PHE A 173 -10.95 5.83 1.25
N GLN A 174 -12.25 6.12 1.17
CA GLN A 174 -12.91 7.10 2.04
C GLN A 174 -12.85 6.71 3.52
N GLY A 175 -12.62 7.70 4.38
CA GLY A 175 -12.50 7.48 5.82
C GLY A 175 -11.23 6.71 6.22
N PHE A 176 -10.13 6.89 5.48
CA PHE A 176 -8.86 6.23 5.78
C PHE A 176 -8.31 6.59 7.16
N ALA A 177 -8.39 7.87 7.55
CA ALA A 177 -7.87 8.35 8.82
C ALA A 177 -8.53 7.63 10.01
N GLU A 178 -9.85 7.45 9.97
CA GLU A 178 -10.64 6.73 10.97
C GLU A 178 -10.28 5.24 11.08
N ARG A 179 -9.61 4.68 10.07
CA ARG A 179 -9.08 3.30 10.10
C ARG A 179 -7.65 3.21 10.63
N LEU A 180 -6.92 4.31 10.76
CA LEU A 180 -5.55 4.31 11.27
C LEU A 180 -5.39 3.62 12.64
N PRO A 181 -6.33 3.70 13.61
CA PRO A 181 -6.22 2.92 14.85
C PRO A 181 -6.05 1.41 14.63
N ALA A 182 -6.71 0.85 13.61
CA ALA A 182 -6.62 -0.56 13.26
C ALA A 182 -5.30 -0.88 12.56
N LEU A 183 -4.81 0.03 11.70
CA LEU A 183 -3.48 -0.08 11.08
C LEU A 183 -2.36 -0.05 12.13
N LEU A 184 -2.40 0.92 13.05
CA LEU A 184 -1.42 1.06 14.13
C LEU A 184 -1.43 -0.17 15.05
N ALA A 185 -2.61 -0.68 15.39
CA ALA A 185 -2.74 -1.93 16.15
C ALA A 185 -2.10 -3.12 15.42
N PHE A 186 -2.30 -3.21 14.10
CA PHE A 186 -1.72 -4.29 13.29
C PHE A 186 -0.20 -4.16 13.14
N ALA A 187 0.31 -2.93 13.10
CA ALA A 187 1.75 -2.62 13.17
C ALA A 187 2.35 -2.97 14.54
N GLY A 188 1.54 -3.25 15.56
CA GLY A 188 1.99 -3.56 16.92
C GLY A 188 2.26 -2.33 17.77
N ILE A 189 1.80 -1.15 17.36
CA ILE A 189 1.84 0.07 18.18
C ILE A 189 0.77 -0.07 19.26
N ALA A 190 1.17 0.08 20.53
CA ALA A 190 0.26 -0.17 21.65
C ALA A 190 -0.82 0.92 21.73
N ARG A 191 -2.08 0.51 21.95
CA ARG A 191 -3.25 1.39 22.02
C ARG A 191 -3.07 2.62 22.91
N GLY A 192 -2.32 2.50 24.01
CA GLY A 192 -2.03 3.62 24.91
C GLY A 192 -1.38 4.83 24.23
N HIS A 193 -0.70 4.66 23.09
CA HIS A 193 -0.08 5.76 22.35
C HIS A 193 -1.10 6.64 21.63
N TYR A 194 -2.20 6.06 21.14
CA TYR A 194 -3.14 6.75 20.25
C TYR A 194 -4.59 6.76 20.75
N ALA A 195 -4.86 6.24 21.96
CA ALA A 195 -6.22 6.14 22.50
C ALA A 195 -6.94 7.49 22.65
N ALA A 196 -6.20 8.58 22.85
CA ALA A 196 -6.73 9.92 23.02
C ALA A 196 -6.77 10.74 21.73
N LEU A 197 -6.26 10.19 20.60
CA LEU A 197 -6.28 10.89 19.33
C LEU A 197 -7.67 10.82 18.69
N ASP A 198 -8.19 11.97 18.28
CA ASP A 198 -9.31 12.03 17.33
C ASP A 198 -8.73 11.87 15.93
N PHE A 199 -9.07 10.77 15.26
CA PHE A 199 -8.56 10.47 13.92
C PHE A 199 -9.35 11.16 12.81
N SER A 200 -10.52 11.72 13.09
CA SER A 200 -11.37 12.35 12.07
C SER A 200 -10.85 13.72 11.60
N VAL A 201 -9.86 14.28 12.30
CA VAL A 201 -9.29 15.61 12.02
C VAL A 201 -8.08 15.59 11.07
N PHE A 202 -7.65 14.41 10.61
CA PHE A 202 -6.48 14.22 9.74
C PHE A 202 -6.85 14.09 8.26
#